data_AF-A0AAN9AJR2-F1
#
_entry.id   AF-A0AAN9AJR2-F1
#
_cell.length_a   1.000
_cell.length_b   1.000
_cell.length_c   1.000
_cell.angle_alpha   90.00
_cell.angle_beta   90.00
_cell.angle_gamma   90.00
#
_symmetry.space_group_name_H-M   'P 1'
#
loop_
_entity.id
_entity.type
_entity.pdbx_description
1 polymer ?
#
loop_
_entity_poly.entity_id
_entity_poly.type
_entity_poly.pdbx_seq_one_letter_code
_entity_poly.pdbx_strand_id
1 'polypeptide(L)' 'MISRQTTLYLRVAEAKNLLAKDFNGKSDPYCVIKVDNVIIARTATVYKTLDPLWGEEFILHMPSGFHNLSLYIYDADKVR' A
#
# COMPACT_ATOMS: atom_id res chain seq x y z
N MET A 1 -30.25 -8.15 -13.07
CA MET A 1 -29.41 -6.96 -12.90
C MET A 1 -27.99 -7.34 -13.28
N ILE A 2 -27.39 -6.69 -14.28
CA ILE A 2 -25.98 -6.94 -14.64
C ILE A 2 -25.15 -6.10 -13.67
N SER A 3 -24.35 -6.73 -12.79
CA SER A 3 -23.42 -5.97 -11.96
C SER A 3 -22.30 -5.46 -12.87
N ARG A 4 -22.04 -4.15 -12.82
CA ARG A 4 -20.85 -3.59 -13.48
C ARG A 4 -19.65 -3.93 -12.61
N GLN A 5 -18.82 -4.83 -13.08
CA GLN A 5 -17.54 -5.11 -12.45
C GLN A 5 -16.53 -4.07 -12.92
N THR A 6 -15.98 -3.29 -11.98
CA THR A 6 -14.96 -2.28 -12.26
C THR A 6 -13.60 -2.88 -11.97
N THR A 7 -12.65 -2.75 -12.90
CA THR A 7 -11.26 -3.18 -12.72
C THR A 7 -10.37 -1.94 -12.68
N LEU A 8 -9.51 -1.84 -11.67
CA LEU A 8 -8.51 -0.79 -11.55
C LEU A 8 -7.11 -1.38 -11.72
N TYR A 9 -6.30 -0.73 -12.55
CA TYR A 9 -4.88 -1.01 -12.70
C TYR A 9 -4.11 0.01 -11.85
N LEU A 10 -3.43 -0.46 -10.81
CA LEU A 10 -2.74 0.39 -9.85
C LEU A 10 -1.25 0.05 -9.83
N ARG A 11 -0.40 1.05 -9.99
CA ARG A 11 1.04 0.92 -9.73
C ARG A 11 1.42 1.71 -8.50
N VAL A 12 1.99 1.04 -7.50
CA VAL A 12 2.61 1.68 -6.34
C VAL A 12 4.10 1.83 -6.66
N ALA A 13 4.48 3.04 -7.09
CA ALA A 13 5.83 3.30 -7.60
C ALA A 13 6.86 3.46 -6.47
N GLU A 14 6.86 4.61 -5.80
CA GLU A 14 7.84 4.97 -4.78
C GLU A 14 7.24 5.93 -3.75
N ALA A 15 7.90 6.07 -2.61
CA ALA A 15 7.72 7.18 -1.69
C ALA A 15 9.07 7.84 -1.40
N LYS A 16 9.05 9.08 -0.93
CA LYS A 16 10.27 9.85 -0.62
C LYS A 16 10.13 10.59 0.70
N ASN A 17 11.25 10.76 1.39
CA ASN A 17 11.36 11.51 2.63
C ASN A 17 10.34 11.06 3.70
N LEU A 18 10.17 9.75 3.86
CA LEU A 18 9.35 9.20 4.95
C LEU A 18 9.95 9.58 6.30
N LEU A 19 9.09 9.66 7.32
CA LEU A 19 9.54 9.86 8.69
C LEU A 19 10.24 8.59 9.18
N ALA A 20 11.41 8.75 9.80
CA ALA A 20 12.07 7.65 10.49
C ALA A 20 11.23 7.15 11.67
N LYS A 21 10.93 5.86 11.68
CA LYS A 21 10.21 5.18 12.77
C LYS A 21 11.12 4.31 13.62
N ASP A 22 12.26 3.88 13.09
CA ASP A 22 13.26 3.08 13.79
C ASP A 22 14.34 3.92 14.48
N PHE A 23 14.95 3.33 15.51
CA PHE A 23 16.14 3.89 16.18
C PHE A 23 17.35 4.08 15.27
N ASN A 24 17.41 3.35 14.15
CA ASN A 24 18.49 3.46 13.17
C ASN A 24 18.36 4.73 12.28
N GLY A 25 17.31 5.55 12.49
CA GLY A 25 17.02 6.74 11.68
C GLY A 25 16.42 6.42 10.31
N LYS A 26 15.88 5.22 10.13
CA LYS A 26 15.20 4.73 8.93
C LYS A 26 13.84 4.12 9.30
N SER A 27 13.26 3.42 8.35
CA SER A 27 12.00 2.72 8.43
C SER A 27 12.06 1.46 7.58
N ASP A 28 11.12 0.54 7.81
CA ASP A 28 10.89 -0.64 6.98
C ASP A 28 9.54 -0.49 6.22
N PRO A 29 9.41 0.47 5.28
CA PRO A 29 8.12 0.84 4.70
C PRO A 29 7.51 -0.22 3.77
N TYR A 30 6.19 -0.36 3.86
CA TYR A 30 5.32 -1.03 2.89
C TYR A 30 4.01 -0.25 2.71
N CYS A 31 3.41 -0.32 1.53
CA CYS A 31 2.14 0.32 1.22
C CYS A 31 1.00 -0.71 1.26
N VAL A 32 -0.06 -0.41 1.99
CA VAL A 32 -1.30 -1.19 2.07
C VAL A 32 -2.37 -0.53 1.22
N ILE A 33 -3.06 -1.33 0.42
CA ILE A 33 -4.17 -0.90 -0.43
C ILE A 33 -5.47 -1.37 0.22
N LYS A 34 -6.37 -0.43 0.49
CA LYS A 34 -7.69 -0.68 1.09
C LYS A 34 -8.83 -0.24 0.19
N VAL A 35 -9.87 -1.05 0.14
CA VAL A 35 -11.17 -0.68 -0.44
C VAL A 35 -12.20 -0.71 0.67
N ASP A 36 -12.85 0.43 0.92
CA ASP A 36 -13.84 0.59 1.99
C ASP A 36 -13.37 0.02 3.34
N ASN A 37 -12.15 0.39 3.75
CA ASN A 37 -11.44 -0.05 4.96
C ASN A 37 -11.00 -1.53 5.00
N VAL A 38 -11.29 -2.33 3.98
CA VAL A 38 -10.80 -3.71 3.85
C VAL A 38 -9.46 -3.71 3.13
N ILE A 39 -8.44 -4.32 3.73
CA ILE A 39 -7.14 -4.53 3.08
C ILE A 39 -7.31 -5.58 1.99
N ILE A 40 -6.95 -5.23 0.76
CA ILE A 40 -7.06 -6.14 -0.39
C ILE A 40 -5.70 -6.52 -0.99
N ALA A 41 -4.68 -5.68 -0.77
CA ALA A 41 -3.33 -5.92 -1.24
C ALA A 41 -2.34 -5.10 -0.41
N ARG A 42 -1.06 -5.45 -0.51
CA ARG A 42 0.05 -4.63 -0.01
C ARG A 42 1.28 -4.87 -0.87
N THR A 43 2.20 -3.91 -0.86
CA THR A 43 3.52 -4.09 -1.43
C THR A 43 4.41 -4.96 -0.54
N ALA A 44 5.55 -5.38 -1.08
CA ALA A 44 6.68 -5.84 -0.29
C ALA A 44 7.18 -4.75 0.65
N THR A 45 7.80 -5.19 1.74
CA THR A 45 8.56 -4.32 2.65
C THR A 45 9.90 -4.01 2.02
N VAL A 46 10.27 -2.74 1.96
CA VAL A 46 11.63 -2.31 1.65
C VAL A 46 12.32 -1.95 2.95
N TYR A 47 13.41 -2.63 3.28
CA TYR A 47 14.04 -2.48 4.59
C TYR A 47 14.98 -1.27 4.66
N LYS A 48 15.01 -0.62 5.84
CA LYS A 48 15.96 0.42 6.27
C LYS A 48 16.07 1.59 5.29
N THR A 49 14.93 2.10 4.82
CA THR A 49 14.88 3.25 3.90
C THR A 49 13.80 4.24 4.28
N LEU A 50 14.01 5.51 3.93
CA LEU A 50 12.98 6.56 3.96
C LEU A 50 12.48 6.89 2.55
N ASP A 51 13.06 6.26 1.53
CA ASP A 51 12.79 6.48 0.12
C ASP A 51 12.58 5.13 -0.59
N PRO A 52 11.50 4.39 -0.26
CA PRO A 52 11.26 3.08 -0.85
C PRO A 52 10.87 3.17 -2.32
N LEU A 53 11.42 2.26 -3.12
CA LEU A 53 11.02 1.97 -4.49
C LEU A 53 10.38 0.59 -4.53
N TRP A 54 9.07 0.53 -4.72
CA TRP A 54 8.33 -0.74 -4.85
C TRP A 54 8.19 -1.12 -6.32
N GLY A 55 7.69 -0.18 -7.14
CA GLY A 55 7.41 -0.43 -8.55
C GLY A 55 6.35 -1.50 -8.81
N GLU A 56 5.59 -1.91 -7.78
CA GLU A 56 4.66 -3.04 -7.84
C GLU A 56 3.34 -2.65 -8.52
N GLU A 57 2.83 -3.56 -9.34
CA GLU A 57 1.60 -3.37 -10.12
C GLU A 57 0.51 -4.35 -9.65
N PHE A 58 -0.72 -3.85 -9.55
CA PHE A 58 -1.87 -4.57 -9.06
C PHE A 58 -3.04 -4.40 -10.03
N ILE A 59 -3.80 -5.49 -10.21
CA ILE A 59 -5.10 -5.48 -10.88
C ILE A 59 -6.15 -5.71 -9.80
N LEU A 60 -6.96 -4.69 -9.51
CA LEU A 60 -7.94 -4.69 -8.43
C LEU A 60 -9.34 -4.84 -9.02
N HIS A 61 -10.04 -5.91 -8.64
CA HIS A 61 -11.45 -6.09 -8.98
C HIS A 61 -12.31 -5.44 -7.91
N MET A 62 -12.93 -4.32 -8.26
CA MET A 62 -13.65 -3.51 -7.29
C MET A 62 -15.04 -4.07 -7.04
N PRO A 63 -15.47 -4.18 -5.77
CA PRO A 63 -16.83 -4.56 -5.43
C PRO A 63 -17.81 -3.51 -5.97
N SER A 64 -19.00 -3.95 -6.36
CA SER A 64 -20.04 -3.03 -6.81
C SER A 64 -20.44 -2.08 -5.68
N GLY A 65 -20.47 -0.79 -5.97
CA GLY A 65 -20.83 0.24 -4.99
C GLY A 65 -19.71 0.63 -4.03
N PHE A 66 -18.45 0.29 -4.32
CA PHE A 66 -17.32 0.78 -3.52
C PHE A 66 -17.32 2.31 -3.45
N HIS A 67 -16.88 2.87 -2.33
CA HIS A 67 -16.87 4.32 -2.12
C HIS A 67 -15.45 4.88 -2.04
N ASN A 68 -14.52 4.12 -1.46
CA ASN A 68 -13.18 4.61 -1.19
C ASN A 68 -12.10 3.58 -1.54
N LEU A 69 -11.07 4.05 -2.24
CA LEU A 69 -9.78 3.39 -2.39
C LEU A 69 -8.75 4.23 -1.62
N SER A 70 -8.12 3.64 -0.61
CA SER A 70 -7.11 4.30 0.22
C SER A 70 -5.79 3.55 0.18
N LEU A 71 -4.70 4.30 0.19
CA LEU A 71 -3.34 3.79 0.30
C LEU A 71 -2.73 4.29 1.62
N TYR A 72 -2.14 3.38 2.38
CA TYR A 72 -1.47 3.68 3.65
C TYR A 72 -0.06 3.13 3.65
N ILE A 73 0.91 3.97 4.01
CA ILE A 73 2.28 3.52 4.24
C ILE A 73 2.42 3.17 5.72
N TYR A 74 2.91 1.98 5.99
CA TYR A 74 3.20 1.48 7.33
C TYR A 74 4.68 1.12 7.44
N ASP A 75 5.19 1.14 8.66
CA ASP A 75 6.49 0.62 9.01
C ASP A 75 6.35 -0.85 9.46
N ALA A 76 7.21 -1.73 8.96
CA ALA A 76 7.21 -3.15 9.30
C ALA A 76 8.03 -3.43 10.56
N ASP A 77 7.55 -2.95 11.69
CA ASP A 77 8.10 -3.30 12.99
C ASP A 77 7.83 -4.78 13.33
N LYS A 78 8.89 -5.52 13.66
CA LYS A 78 8.73 -6.74 14.45
C LYS A 78 8.48 -6.28 15.88
N VAL A 79 7.23 -6.35 16.32
CA VAL A 79 6.87 -6.16 17.74
C VAL A 79 7.89 -6.92 18.59
N ARG A 80 8.61 -6.17 19.42
CA ARG A 80 9.59 -6.70 20.37
C ARG A 80 8.90 -7.22 21.61
#